data_AF-A0A5F1Z864-F1
#
_entry.id   AF-A0A5F1Z864-F1
#
_cell.length_a   1.000
_cell.length_b   1.000
_cell.length_c   1.000
_cell.angle_alpha   90.00
_cell.angle_beta   90.00
_cell.angle_gamma   90.00
#
_symmetry.space_group_name_H-M   'P 1'
#
loop_
_entity.id
_entity.type
_entity.pdbx_description
1 polymer ?
#
loop_
_entity_poly.entity_id
_entity_poly.type
_entity_poly.pdbx_seq_one_letter_code
_entity_poly.pdbx_strand_id
1 'polypeptide(L)'
;MPHDNGRIYGSFKKICISESDLKVEVNFILPNLISLKSDWERGLISDSQLTFQLVLLYLERRVRKHPFLRMGKPLPNRNQSKEFLEVVRFYGMPDTVRYALWKWHIGEWDIRLIDYNPSSLEMLESQSLGFRYSTISWEHAMEGTLVENKRDAFEHLLHDLAHAYMFFREDYDYEGQKQFFKEMHLDYAKYESVLETNPVFRSKFDYCISDMNSHPAHLSAYWNAIRREAGIPVDSGFKV
;
A
#
# COMPACT_ATOMS: atom_id res chain seq x y z
N MET A 1 -12.22 6.01 3.24
CA MET A 1 -11.54 7.18 3.82
C MET A 1 -11.44 6.94 5.31
N PRO A 2 -10.24 6.72 5.86
CA PRO A 2 -10.10 6.45 7.28
C PRO A 2 -10.47 7.70 8.09
N HIS A 3 -10.18 8.92 7.65
CA HIS A 3 -10.70 10.13 8.28
C HIS A 3 -11.86 10.71 7.46
N ASP A 4 -13.05 10.75 8.04
CA ASP A 4 -14.22 11.38 7.42
C ASP A 4 -15.07 12.06 8.50
N ASN A 5 -15.24 13.38 8.41
CA ASN A 5 -15.99 14.21 9.36
C ASN A 5 -15.60 13.97 10.83
N GLY A 6 -14.30 13.85 11.11
CA GLY A 6 -13.75 13.61 12.45
C GLY A 6 -13.92 12.17 12.97
N ARG A 7 -14.43 11.25 12.15
CA ARG A 7 -14.56 9.82 12.49
C ARG A 7 -13.50 8.99 11.77
N ILE A 8 -13.09 7.91 12.45
CA ILE A 8 -12.08 6.97 11.95
C ILE A 8 -12.75 5.68 11.44
N TYR A 9 -12.53 5.34 10.17
CA TYR A 9 -13.06 4.16 9.48
C TYR A 9 -11.96 3.29 8.86
N GLY A 10 -12.33 2.16 8.26
CA GLY A 10 -11.43 1.29 7.50
C GLY A 10 -10.74 0.20 8.33
N SER A 11 -9.89 -0.58 7.63
CA SER A 11 -9.21 -1.77 8.17
C SER A 11 -8.24 -1.47 9.30
N PHE A 12 -7.69 -0.25 9.33
CA PHE A 12 -6.68 0.19 10.28
C PHE A 12 -7.23 1.11 11.38
N LYS A 13 -8.55 1.26 11.50
CA LYS A 13 -9.18 2.21 12.44
C LYS A 13 -8.74 2.10 13.90
N LYS A 14 -8.26 0.92 14.33
CA LYS A 14 -7.82 0.65 15.71
C LYS A 14 -6.45 1.27 16.05
N ILE A 15 -5.69 1.68 15.03
CA ILE A 15 -4.34 2.24 15.15
C ILE A 15 -4.22 3.63 14.52
N CYS A 16 -5.26 4.14 13.89
CA CYS A 16 -5.34 5.55 13.51
C CYS A 16 -5.69 6.39 14.74
N ILE A 17 -5.21 7.63 14.76
CA ILE A 17 -5.44 8.61 15.84
C ILE A 17 -6.03 9.88 15.25
N SER A 18 -6.53 10.80 16.07
CA SER A 18 -7.10 12.05 15.57
C SER A 18 -6.03 12.95 14.96
N GLU A 19 -6.41 13.90 14.10
CA GLU A 19 -5.47 14.85 13.50
C GLU A 19 -4.76 15.72 14.56
N SER A 20 -5.46 16.10 15.63
CA SER A 20 -4.84 16.79 16.77
C SER A 20 -3.78 15.92 17.46
N ASP A 21 -4.00 14.61 17.54
CA ASP A 21 -3.05 13.68 18.14
C ASP A 21 -1.84 13.40 17.24
N LEU A 22 -1.97 13.53 15.90
CA LEU A 22 -0.84 13.40 14.98
C LEU A 22 0.26 14.43 15.28
N LYS A 23 -0.12 15.70 15.47
CA LYS A 23 0.82 16.78 15.85
C LYS A 23 1.50 16.50 17.19
N VAL A 24 0.76 15.93 18.14
CA VAL A 24 1.31 15.55 19.44
C VAL A 24 2.25 14.34 19.31
N GLU A 25 1.91 13.35 18.49
CA GLU A 25 2.71 12.15 18.22
C GLU A 25 4.09 12.51 17.66
N VAL A 26 4.12 13.40 16.65
CA VAL A 26 5.35 13.86 16.00
C VAL A 26 6.39 14.35 16.99
N ASN A 27 5.99 15.12 18.01
CA ASN A 27 6.92 15.65 19.02
C ASN A 27 7.73 14.55 19.74
N PHE A 28 7.26 13.31 19.76
CA PHE A 28 7.95 12.18 20.39
C PHE A 28 8.74 11.33 19.41
N ILE A 29 8.32 11.24 18.14
CA ILE A 29 8.90 10.32 17.15
C ILE A 29 9.76 11.03 16.10
N LEU A 30 9.72 12.36 16.00
CA LEU A 30 10.44 13.13 15.00
C LEU A 30 11.96 12.84 14.97
N PRO A 31 12.68 12.74 16.10
CA PRO A 31 14.10 12.36 16.07
C PRO A 31 14.33 10.98 15.44
N ASN A 32 13.43 10.02 15.69
CA ASN A 32 13.51 8.69 15.09
C ASN A 32 13.23 8.76 13.58
N LEU A 33 12.23 9.53 13.14
CA LEU A 33 11.92 9.71 11.72
C LEU A 33 13.09 10.34 10.96
N ILE A 34 13.72 11.38 11.52
CA ILE A 34 14.90 12.03 10.92
C ILE A 34 16.05 11.04 10.79
N SER A 35 16.35 10.27 11.84
CA SER A 35 17.41 9.26 11.82
C SER A 35 17.13 8.19 10.77
N LEU A 36 15.91 7.64 10.74
CA LEU A 36 15.50 6.59 9.81
C LEU A 36 15.55 7.06 8.35
N LYS A 37 15.05 8.27 8.06
CA LYS A 37 15.13 8.87 6.73
C LYS A 37 16.58 9.02 6.29
N SER A 38 17.44 9.55 7.16
CA SER A 38 18.86 9.74 6.85
C SER A 38 19.58 8.42 6.62
N ASP A 39 19.28 7.37 7.38
CA ASP A 39 19.88 6.05 7.18
C ASP A 39 19.43 5.40 5.88
N TRP A 40 18.16 5.59 5.50
CA TRP A 40 17.62 5.11 4.23
C TRP A 40 18.20 5.86 3.03
N GLU A 41 18.24 7.20 3.06
CA GLU A 41 18.84 8.03 2.00
C GLU A 41 20.33 7.73 1.79
N ARG A 42 21.03 7.31 2.86
CA ARG A 42 22.45 6.89 2.81
C ARG A 42 22.63 5.41 2.43
N GLY A 43 21.55 4.66 2.19
CA GLY A 43 21.58 3.24 1.86
C GLY A 43 22.06 2.33 3.00
N LEU A 44 22.03 2.80 4.24
CA LEU A 44 22.45 2.02 5.42
C LEU A 44 21.40 0.99 5.83
N ILE A 45 20.14 1.24 5.49
CA ILE A 45 19.01 0.32 5.68
C ILE A 45 18.26 0.17 4.36
N SER A 46 17.79 -1.05 4.08
CA SER A 46 16.95 -1.31 2.91
C SER A 46 15.52 -0.79 3.10
N ASP A 47 14.79 -0.66 1.99
CA ASP A 47 13.38 -0.29 1.98
C ASP A 47 12.53 -1.12 2.96
N SER A 48 12.59 -2.45 2.85
CA SER A 48 11.84 -3.35 3.74
C SER A 48 12.23 -3.17 5.22
N GLN A 49 13.51 -2.89 5.50
CA GLN A 49 13.99 -2.66 6.85
C GLN A 49 13.47 -1.33 7.39
N LEU A 50 13.52 -0.26 6.59
CA LEU A 50 12.94 1.04 6.95
C LEU A 50 11.45 0.90 7.26
N THR A 51 10.68 0.29 6.36
CA THR A 51 9.24 0.05 6.55
C THR A 51 8.95 -0.73 7.83
N PHE A 52 9.74 -1.77 8.12
CA PHE A 52 9.63 -2.50 9.38
C PHE A 52 9.88 -1.63 10.60
N GLN A 53 10.93 -0.80 10.60
CA GLN A 53 11.22 0.11 11.71
C GLN A 53 10.12 1.16 11.90
N LEU A 54 9.54 1.69 10.81
CA LEU A 54 8.38 2.59 10.88
C LEU A 54 7.18 1.88 11.52
N VAL A 55 6.87 0.65 11.12
CA VAL A 55 5.79 -0.16 11.73
C VAL A 55 6.01 -0.34 13.24
N LEU A 56 7.23 -0.68 13.68
CA LEU A 56 7.54 -0.79 15.10
C LEU A 56 7.34 0.55 15.82
N LEU A 57 7.92 1.63 15.29
CA LEU A 57 7.89 2.96 15.88
C LEU A 57 6.45 3.43 16.12
N TYR A 58 5.60 3.38 15.10
CA TYR A 58 4.21 3.83 15.20
C TYR A 58 3.35 2.89 16.06
N LEU A 59 3.49 1.56 15.93
CA LEU A 59 2.70 0.64 16.76
C LEU A 59 3.00 0.77 18.24
N GLU A 60 4.29 0.87 18.59
CA GLU A 60 4.71 1.02 19.98
C GLU A 60 4.23 2.35 20.56
N ARG A 61 4.22 3.41 19.76
CA ARG A 61 3.71 4.72 20.15
C ARG A 61 2.20 4.73 20.36
N ARG A 62 1.43 4.17 19.42
CA ARG A 62 -0.04 4.27 19.38
C ARG A 62 -0.74 3.24 20.26
N VAL A 63 -0.26 2.00 20.30
CA VAL A 63 -0.93 0.92 21.06
C VAL A 63 -0.49 0.93 22.53
N ARG A 64 0.75 1.32 22.83
CA ARG A 64 1.40 1.34 24.16
C ARG A 64 1.47 -0.01 24.87
N LYS A 65 0.34 -0.71 25.09
CA LYS A 65 0.26 -2.03 25.72
C LYS A 65 0.06 -3.13 24.67
N HIS A 66 1.04 -4.03 24.58
CA HIS A 66 1.01 -5.20 23.70
C HIS A 66 0.77 -4.88 22.20
N PRO A 67 1.64 -4.06 21.57
CA PRO A 67 1.59 -3.81 20.11
C PRO A 67 1.71 -5.09 19.26
N PHE A 68 2.25 -6.15 19.87
CA PHE A 68 2.54 -7.42 19.23
C PHE A 68 1.84 -8.54 19.98
N LEU A 69 1.02 -9.31 19.27
CA LEU A 69 0.33 -10.48 19.80
C LEU A 69 1.22 -11.72 19.60
N ARG A 70 1.28 -12.57 20.63
CA ARG A 70 2.05 -13.81 20.62
C ARG A 70 1.24 -14.93 19.96
N MET A 71 1.87 -15.68 19.05
CA MET A 71 1.29 -16.89 18.46
C MET A 71 1.79 -18.14 19.19
N GLY A 72 1.57 -18.19 20.52
CA GLY A 72 1.95 -19.34 21.35
C GLY A 72 3.45 -19.52 21.64
N LYS A 73 4.33 -18.69 21.05
CA LYS A 73 5.77 -18.63 21.33
C LYS A 73 6.17 -17.26 21.91
N PRO A 74 7.30 -17.17 22.66
CA PRO A 74 7.90 -15.88 23.00
C PRO A 74 8.17 -15.06 21.74
N LEU A 75 8.06 -13.72 21.85
CA LEU A 75 8.40 -12.84 20.73
C LEU A 75 9.92 -12.91 20.48
N PRO A 76 10.36 -13.10 19.22
CA PRO A 76 11.76 -12.99 18.85
C PRO A 76 12.32 -11.59 19.13
N ASN A 77 13.64 -11.45 19.02
CA ASN A 77 14.26 -10.14 19.11
C ASN A 77 13.81 -9.26 17.93
N ARG A 78 13.44 -8.00 18.17
CA ARG A 78 12.99 -7.08 17.13
C ARG A 78 14.09 -6.73 16.12
N ASN A 79 15.36 -6.91 16.48
CA ASN A 79 16.48 -6.74 15.57
C ASN A 79 16.62 -7.92 14.58
N GLN A 80 15.92 -9.02 14.82
CA GLN A 80 15.81 -10.19 13.94
C GLN A 80 14.48 -10.10 13.19
N SER A 81 14.40 -9.14 12.27
CA SER A 81 13.19 -8.76 11.53
C SER A 81 12.53 -9.94 10.82
N LYS A 82 13.30 -10.86 10.21
CA LYS A 82 12.76 -12.05 9.52
C LYS A 82 11.99 -12.96 10.49
N GLU A 83 12.65 -13.37 11.55
CA GLU A 83 12.11 -14.26 12.58
C GLU A 83 10.95 -13.60 13.33
N PHE A 84 11.08 -12.30 13.60
CA PHE A 84 10.03 -11.51 14.24
C PHE A 84 8.77 -11.47 13.39
N LEU A 85 8.92 -11.12 12.11
CA LEU A 85 7.80 -11.01 11.17
C LEU A 85 7.14 -12.36 10.90
N GLU A 86 7.86 -13.48 10.95
CA GLU A 86 7.30 -14.81 10.72
C GLU A 86 6.20 -15.18 11.74
N VAL A 87 6.41 -14.85 13.02
CA VAL A 87 5.59 -15.39 14.13
C VAL A 87 4.68 -14.36 14.80
N VAL A 88 4.90 -13.07 14.56
CA VAL A 88 4.15 -12.01 15.23
C VAL A 88 2.76 -11.81 14.60
N ARG A 89 1.87 -11.16 15.34
CA ARG A 89 0.69 -10.48 14.78
C ARG A 89 0.68 -9.05 15.28
N PHE A 90 0.39 -8.10 14.38
CA PHE A 90 0.28 -6.69 14.73
C PHE A 90 -1.10 -6.39 15.32
N TYR A 91 -1.13 -5.73 16.47
CA TYR A 91 -2.40 -5.34 17.06
C TYR A 91 -3.15 -4.37 16.14
N GLY A 92 -4.44 -4.63 15.93
CA GLY A 92 -5.33 -3.71 15.22
C GLY A 92 -5.10 -3.61 13.71
N MET A 93 -4.32 -4.51 13.12
CA MET A 93 -4.08 -4.61 11.68
C MET A 93 -4.48 -5.99 11.14
N PRO A 94 -4.96 -6.09 9.89
CA PRO A 94 -5.03 -7.37 9.18
C PRO A 94 -3.64 -8.00 9.01
N ASP A 95 -3.58 -9.33 8.91
CA ASP A 95 -2.30 -10.04 8.73
C ASP A 95 -1.63 -9.77 7.36
N THR A 96 -2.38 -9.17 6.42
CA THR A 96 -1.90 -8.82 5.08
C THR A 96 -0.64 -7.95 5.13
N VAL A 97 -0.62 -6.94 6.00
CA VAL A 97 0.53 -6.03 6.19
C VAL A 97 1.78 -6.79 6.63
N ARG A 98 1.66 -7.57 7.70
CA ARG A 98 2.79 -8.33 8.24
C ARG A 98 3.29 -9.35 7.22
N TYR A 99 2.38 -10.05 6.55
CA TYR A 99 2.75 -11.05 5.56
C TYR A 99 3.47 -10.42 4.36
N ALA A 100 2.97 -9.30 3.83
CA ALA A 100 3.65 -8.57 2.76
C ALA A 100 5.05 -8.12 3.20
N LEU A 101 5.16 -7.53 4.39
CA LEU A 101 6.44 -7.09 4.92
C LEU A 101 7.41 -8.27 5.13
N TRP A 102 6.92 -9.43 5.59
CA TRP A 102 7.72 -10.63 5.73
C TRP A 102 8.26 -11.12 4.39
N LYS A 103 7.39 -11.30 3.39
CA LYS A 103 7.75 -11.76 2.04
C LYS A 103 8.68 -10.80 1.33
N TRP A 104 8.47 -9.50 1.51
CA TRP A 104 9.39 -8.47 1.03
C TRP A 104 10.77 -8.59 1.69
N HIS A 105 10.81 -8.74 3.00
CA HIS A 105 12.05 -8.76 3.77
C HIS A 105 12.92 -10.01 3.51
N ILE A 106 12.32 -11.11 3.04
CA ILE A 106 13.05 -12.31 2.59
C ILE A 106 13.32 -12.31 1.08
N GLY A 107 12.91 -11.26 0.36
CA GLY A 107 13.18 -11.06 -1.06
C GLY A 107 12.29 -11.87 -2.01
N GLU A 108 11.17 -12.42 -1.52
CA GLU A 108 10.23 -13.16 -2.36
C GLU A 108 9.28 -12.24 -3.13
N TRP A 109 8.90 -11.09 -2.55
CA TRP A 109 8.00 -10.12 -3.18
C TRP A 109 8.75 -8.82 -3.51
N ASP A 110 8.69 -8.39 -4.77
CA ASP A 110 9.28 -7.12 -5.24
C ASP A 110 8.38 -5.95 -4.86
N ILE A 111 8.56 -5.47 -3.64
CA ILE A 111 7.97 -4.21 -3.17
C ILE A 111 9.10 -3.16 -3.15
N ARG A 112 8.79 -1.93 -3.53
CA ARG A 112 9.76 -0.84 -3.56
C ARG A 112 9.23 0.34 -2.75
N LEU A 113 10.06 0.88 -1.86
CA LEU A 113 9.67 2.05 -1.08
C LEU A 113 9.92 3.31 -1.91
N ILE A 114 8.92 4.18 -2.00
CA ILE A 114 9.03 5.51 -2.61
C ILE A 114 8.54 6.57 -1.63
N ASP A 115 9.02 7.79 -1.80
CA ASP A 115 8.70 8.95 -0.95
C ASP A 115 7.86 10.02 -1.65
N TYR A 116 7.30 9.67 -2.79
CA TYR A 116 6.37 10.48 -3.56
C TYR A 116 5.09 9.68 -3.86
N ASN A 117 3.98 10.36 -4.11
CA ASN A 117 2.75 9.69 -4.53
C ASN A 117 2.86 9.34 -6.03
N PRO A 118 2.83 8.06 -6.41
CA PRO A 118 2.90 7.67 -7.81
C PRO A 118 1.60 8.06 -8.51
N SER A 119 1.69 8.48 -9.77
CA SER A 119 0.52 8.61 -10.64
C SER A 119 -0.10 7.23 -10.92
N SER A 120 -1.37 7.21 -11.34
CA SER A 120 -2.02 5.96 -11.75
C SER A 120 -1.26 5.26 -12.88
N LEU A 121 -0.66 6.01 -13.80
CA LEU A 121 0.14 5.48 -14.90
C LEU A 121 1.44 4.84 -14.41
N GLU A 122 2.16 5.47 -13.48
CA GLU A 122 3.36 4.87 -12.85
C GLU A 122 2.99 3.58 -12.08
N MET A 123 1.84 3.58 -11.39
CA MET A 123 1.35 2.37 -10.72
C MET A 123 0.98 1.26 -11.73
N LEU A 124 0.39 1.62 -12.88
CA LEU A 124 0.11 0.68 -13.96
C LEU A 124 1.41 0.08 -14.52
N GLU A 125 2.42 0.92 -14.78
CA GLU A 125 3.72 0.49 -15.27
C GLU A 125 4.38 -0.48 -14.28
N SER A 126 4.47 -0.11 -13.00
CA SER A 126 5.08 -0.98 -11.97
C SER A 126 4.44 -2.37 -11.90
N GLN A 127 3.11 -2.43 -11.91
CA GLN A 127 2.38 -3.70 -11.85
C GLN A 127 2.53 -4.52 -13.13
N SER A 128 2.62 -3.86 -14.30
CA SER A 128 2.93 -4.55 -15.56
C SER A 128 4.31 -5.21 -15.55
N LEU A 129 5.26 -4.61 -14.82
CA LEU A 129 6.60 -5.13 -14.62
C LEU A 129 6.67 -6.17 -13.49
N GLY A 130 5.60 -6.30 -12.70
CA GLY A 130 5.46 -7.32 -11.67
C GLY A 130 5.92 -6.88 -10.27
N PHE A 131 5.99 -5.58 -10.00
CA PHE A 131 6.31 -5.05 -8.68
C PHE A 131 5.24 -4.07 -8.19
N ARG A 132 5.26 -3.77 -6.89
CA ARG A 132 4.35 -2.79 -6.26
C ARG A 132 5.14 -1.76 -5.47
N TYR A 133 4.59 -0.56 -5.37
CA TYR A 133 5.11 0.46 -4.47
C TYR A 133 4.54 0.31 -3.06
N SER A 134 5.34 0.74 -2.09
CA SER A 134 4.91 1.17 -0.77
C SER A 134 5.35 2.61 -0.59
N THR A 135 4.45 3.48 -0.10
CA THR A 135 4.70 4.92 -0.07
C THR A 135 4.86 5.43 1.35
N ILE A 136 5.88 6.27 1.59
CA ILE A 136 5.99 7.07 2.81
C ILE A 136 6.05 8.55 2.46
N SER A 137 5.03 9.31 2.86
CA SER A 137 5.12 10.78 2.79
C SER A 137 5.90 11.29 4.01
N TRP A 138 7.18 11.59 3.82
CA TRP A 138 8.03 12.13 4.89
C TRP A 138 7.55 13.48 5.41
N GLU A 139 7.10 14.37 4.51
CA GLU A 139 6.52 15.66 4.88
C GLU A 139 5.34 15.47 5.86
N HIS A 140 4.32 14.69 5.47
CA HIS A 140 3.16 14.46 6.32
C HIS A 140 3.51 13.69 7.61
N ALA A 141 4.47 12.75 7.55
CA ALA A 141 4.94 12.02 8.72
C ALA A 141 5.66 12.92 9.73
N MET A 142 6.46 13.89 9.25
CA MET A 142 7.25 14.80 10.09
C MET A 142 6.44 16.02 10.57
N GLU A 143 5.40 16.43 9.83
CA GLU A 143 4.53 17.53 10.22
C GLU A 143 3.31 17.09 11.05
N GLY A 144 2.98 15.80 11.00
CA GLY A 144 1.83 15.25 11.70
C GLY A 144 0.51 15.68 11.04
N THR A 145 0.48 15.63 9.72
CA THR A 145 -0.66 16.03 8.88
C THR A 145 -1.18 14.85 8.07
N LEU A 146 -2.37 15.02 7.47
CA LEU A 146 -3.01 13.98 6.67
C LEU A 146 -2.56 14.06 5.21
N VAL A 147 -2.22 12.91 4.64
CA VAL A 147 -2.04 12.73 3.20
C VAL A 147 -3.40 12.88 2.52
N GLU A 148 -3.49 13.79 1.55
CA GLU A 148 -4.70 14.14 0.80
C GLU A 148 -5.92 14.52 1.67
N ASN A 149 -5.71 14.92 2.93
CA ASN A 149 -6.77 15.12 3.93
C ASN A 149 -7.59 13.85 4.26
N LYS A 150 -7.05 12.66 4.00
CA LYS A 150 -7.79 11.38 4.13
C LYS A 150 -7.25 10.44 5.19
N ARG A 151 -5.93 10.35 5.27
CA ARG A 151 -5.20 9.32 6.01
C ARG A 151 -3.88 9.86 6.51
N ASP A 152 -3.41 9.39 7.66
CA ASP A 152 -2.07 9.75 8.13
C ASP A 152 -0.99 8.96 7.33
N ALA A 153 0.25 9.46 7.34
CA ALA A 153 1.35 8.88 6.55
C ALA A 153 1.63 7.41 6.90
N PHE A 154 1.42 7.00 8.16
CA PHE A 154 1.58 5.61 8.56
C PHE A 154 0.45 4.74 8.01
N GLU A 155 -0.80 5.19 8.08
CA GLU A 155 -1.92 4.44 7.46
C GLU A 155 -1.74 4.29 5.96
N HIS A 156 -1.22 5.32 5.27
CA HIS A 156 -0.92 5.25 3.84
C HIS A 156 0.08 4.14 3.51
N LEU A 157 1.19 4.07 4.24
CA LEU A 157 2.20 3.02 4.11
C LEU A 157 1.60 1.63 4.29
N LEU A 158 0.75 1.45 5.32
CA LEU A 158 0.08 0.17 5.62
C LEU A 158 -0.93 -0.23 4.54
N HIS A 159 -1.63 0.75 3.97
CA HIS A 159 -2.57 0.54 2.88
C HIS A 159 -1.86 0.00 1.64
N ASP A 160 -0.72 0.57 1.28
CA ASP A 160 0.07 0.07 0.15
C ASP A 160 0.61 -1.34 0.40
N LEU A 161 1.04 -1.66 1.62
CA LEU A 161 1.43 -3.03 1.99
C LEU A 161 0.26 -4.02 1.89
N ALA A 162 -0.96 -3.59 2.26
CA ALA A 162 -2.15 -4.42 2.10
C ALA A 162 -2.47 -4.66 0.61
N HIS A 163 -2.27 -3.67 -0.26
CA HIS A 163 -2.43 -3.87 -1.70
C HIS A 163 -1.33 -4.73 -2.32
N ALA A 164 -0.07 -4.56 -1.88
CA ALA A 164 1.01 -5.44 -2.28
C ALA A 164 0.70 -6.90 -1.93
N TYR A 165 0.12 -7.15 -0.74
CA TYR A 165 -0.39 -8.50 -0.41
C TYR A 165 -1.41 -9.01 -1.42
N MET A 166 -2.38 -8.19 -1.82
CA MET A 166 -3.41 -8.59 -2.78
C MET A 166 -2.85 -8.82 -4.18
N PHE A 167 -1.79 -8.12 -4.55
CA PHE A 167 -1.10 -8.32 -5.83
C PHE A 167 -0.32 -9.63 -5.89
N PHE A 168 0.45 -9.94 -4.84
CA PHE A 168 1.35 -11.09 -4.84
C PHE A 168 0.76 -12.41 -4.31
N ARG A 169 -0.43 -12.38 -3.69
CA ARG A 169 -1.04 -13.59 -3.14
C ARG A 169 -1.40 -14.60 -4.23
N GLU A 170 -1.02 -15.85 -4.00
CA GLU A 170 -1.11 -16.93 -5.00
C GLU A 170 -2.53 -17.21 -5.49
N ASP A 171 -3.52 -17.15 -4.60
CA ASP A 171 -4.92 -17.41 -4.94
C ASP A 171 -5.55 -16.33 -5.83
N TYR A 172 -4.87 -15.21 -6.03
CA TYR A 172 -5.30 -14.14 -6.94
C TYR A 172 -4.58 -14.20 -8.29
N ASP A 173 -3.81 -15.26 -8.57
CA ASP A 173 -3.09 -15.43 -9.83
C ASP A 173 -2.22 -14.20 -10.17
N TYR A 174 -1.10 -14.07 -9.46
CA TYR A 174 -0.13 -13.00 -9.64
C TYR A 174 0.30 -12.83 -11.12
N GLU A 175 0.57 -13.92 -11.82
CA GLU A 175 1.00 -13.87 -13.23
C GLU A 175 -0.13 -13.37 -14.14
N GLY A 176 -1.36 -13.82 -13.90
CA GLY A 176 -2.53 -13.31 -14.61
C GLY A 176 -2.80 -11.83 -14.33
N GLN A 177 -2.61 -11.36 -13.08
CA GLN A 177 -2.74 -9.94 -12.74
C GLN A 177 -1.69 -9.09 -13.47
N LYS A 178 -0.43 -9.53 -13.42
CA LYS A 178 0.68 -8.87 -14.12
C LYS A 178 0.42 -8.79 -15.62
N GLN A 179 -0.06 -9.87 -16.23
CA GLN A 179 -0.39 -9.89 -17.65
C GLN A 179 -1.55 -8.94 -17.98
N PHE A 180 -2.60 -8.91 -17.15
CA PHE A 180 -3.71 -7.97 -17.31
C PHE A 180 -3.23 -6.50 -17.27
N PHE A 181 -2.42 -6.12 -16.28
CA PHE A 181 -1.89 -4.77 -16.18
C PHE A 181 -0.93 -4.43 -17.34
N LYS A 182 -0.15 -5.41 -17.81
CA LYS A 182 0.70 -5.25 -19.00
C LYS A 182 -0.10 -4.96 -20.25
N GLU A 183 -1.21 -5.64 -20.47
CA GLU A 183 -2.08 -5.38 -21.62
C GLU A 183 -2.76 -4.01 -21.51
N MET A 184 -3.23 -3.64 -20.32
CA MET A 184 -3.75 -2.29 -20.09
C MET A 184 -2.70 -1.20 -20.33
N HIS A 185 -1.45 -1.42 -19.91
CA HIS A 185 -0.35 -0.48 -20.13
C HIS A 185 -0.04 -0.32 -21.62
N LEU A 186 0.06 -1.42 -22.36
CA LEU A 186 0.27 -1.39 -23.82
C LEU A 186 -0.86 -0.67 -24.56
N ASP A 187 -2.09 -0.79 -24.06
CA ASP A 187 -3.27 -0.16 -24.65
C ASP A 187 -3.55 1.25 -24.13
N TYR A 188 -2.80 1.77 -23.14
CA TYR A 188 -3.09 3.03 -22.46
C TYR A 188 -3.28 4.20 -23.45
N ALA A 189 -2.39 4.32 -24.44
CA ALA A 189 -2.44 5.35 -25.49
C ALA A 189 -3.76 5.34 -26.29
N LYS A 190 -4.44 4.19 -26.41
CA LYS A 190 -5.73 4.08 -27.09
C LYS A 190 -6.85 4.77 -26.33
N TYR A 191 -6.68 4.98 -25.01
CA TYR A 191 -7.71 5.52 -24.14
C TYR A 191 -7.47 6.97 -23.73
N GLU A 192 -6.31 7.57 -24.04
CA GLU A 192 -5.94 8.93 -23.61
C GLU A 192 -7.01 9.97 -23.93
N SER A 193 -7.53 9.99 -25.16
CA SER A 193 -8.59 10.94 -25.56
C SER A 193 -9.88 10.78 -24.72
N VAL A 194 -10.25 9.55 -24.36
CA VAL A 194 -11.44 9.31 -23.52
C VAL A 194 -11.14 9.66 -22.06
N LEU A 195 -9.94 9.36 -21.57
CA LEU A 195 -9.50 9.75 -20.24
C LEU A 195 -9.51 11.29 -20.10
N GLU A 196 -9.17 12.05 -21.13
CA GLU A 196 -9.23 13.51 -21.18
C GLU A 196 -10.65 14.07 -21.14
N THR A 197 -11.58 13.45 -21.87
CA THR A 197 -12.91 14.01 -22.12
C THR A 197 -13.99 13.44 -21.20
N ASN A 198 -13.75 12.31 -20.52
CA ASN A 198 -14.72 11.64 -19.65
C ASN A 198 -14.16 11.46 -18.22
N PRO A 199 -14.41 12.42 -17.30
CA PRO A 199 -13.93 12.35 -15.92
C PRO A 199 -14.44 11.14 -15.12
N VAL A 200 -15.64 10.64 -15.43
CA VAL A 200 -16.21 9.46 -14.76
C VAL A 200 -15.44 8.22 -15.17
N PHE A 201 -15.17 8.06 -16.46
CA PHE A 201 -14.34 6.96 -16.97
C PHE A 201 -12.92 7.04 -16.41
N ARG A 202 -12.30 8.24 -16.42
CA ARG A 202 -10.98 8.46 -15.83
C ARG A 202 -10.91 7.98 -14.38
N SER A 203 -11.84 8.43 -13.53
CA SER A 203 -11.84 8.04 -12.11
C SER A 203 -11.97 6.53 -11.91
N LYS A 204 -12.80 5.85 -12.72
CA LYS A 204 -12.97 4.40 -12.66
C LYS A 204 -11.76 3.64 -13.22
N PHE A 205 -11.13 4.18 -14.25
CA PHE A 205 -9.90 3.66 -14.85
C PHE A 205 -8.74 3.77 -13.87
N ASP A 206 -8.54 4.94 -13.27
CA ASP A 206 -7.54 5.19 -12.24
C ASP A 206 -7.70 4.20 -11.08
N TYR A 207 -8.92 4.02 -10.58
CA TYR A 207 -9.22 3.03 -9.54
C TYR A 207 -8.83 1.60 -9.95
N CYS A 208 -9.12 1.20 -11.20
CA CYS A 208 -8.77 -0.11 -11.73
C CYS A 208 -7.25 -0.37 -11.69
N ILE A 209 -6.46 0.65 -12.05
CA ILE A 209 -5.02 0.50 -12.23
C ILE A 209 -4.20 0.85 -10.98
N SER A 210 -4.77 1.54 -9.98
CA SER A 210 -4.04 1.91 -8.76
C SER A 210 -4.38 1.07 -7.54
N ASP A 211 -5.66 0.71 -7.37
CA ASP A 211 -6.23 0.23 -6.11
C ASP A 211 -6.94 -1.13 -6.23
N MET A 212 -7.02 -1.72 -7.43
CA MET A 212 -7.80 -2.93 -7.67
C MET A 212 -6.95 -4.18 -7.89
N ASN A 213 -6.13 -4.57 -6.90
CA ASN A 213 -5.47 -5.88 -6.96
C ASN A 213 -6.47 -7.01 -6.61
N SER A 214 -6.81 -7.82 -7.60
CA SER A 214 -7.81 -8.88 -7.52
C SER A 214 -7.54 -9.99 -8.54
N HIS A 215 -8.29 -11.09 -8.47
CA HIS A 215 -8.20 -12.16 -9.47
C HIS A 215 -8.45 -11.60 -10.90
N PRO A 216 -7.69 -12.03 -11.93
CA PRO A 216 -7.77 -11.49 -13.30
C PRO A 216 -9.18 -11.47 -13.89
N ALA A 217 -9.96 -12.53 -13.66
CA ALA A 217 -11.36 -12.58 -14.08
C ALA A 217 -12.20 -11.39 -13.53
N HIS A 218 -11.95 -10.96 -12.28
CA HIS A 218 -12.62 -9.82 -11.69
C HIS A 218 -12.13 -8.50 -12.28
N LEU A 219 -10.82 -8.38 -12.50
CA LEU A 219 -10.21 -7.23 -13.18
C LEU A 219 -10.78 -7.04 -14.59
N SER A 220 -10.81 -8.11 -15.39
CA SER A 220 -11.39 -8.08 -16.73
C SER A 220 -12.88 -7.77 -16.71
N ALA A 221 -13.64 -8.31 -15.75
CA ALA A 221 -15.07 -8.02 -15.61
C ALA A 221 -15.33 -6.55 -15.30
N TYR A 222 -14.58 -5.96 -14.35
CA TYR A 222 -14.67 -4.55 -14.02
C TYR A 222 -14.25 -3.67 -15.19
N TRP A 223 -13.11 -3.99 -15.82
CA TRP A 223 -12.61 -3.26 -16.99
C TRP A 223 -13.62 -3.22 -18.13
N ASN A 224 -14.20 -4.37 -18.46
CA ASN A 224 -15.24 -4.47 -19.49
C ASN A 224 -16.51 -3.71 -19.12
N ALA A 225 -16.89 -3.68 -17.84
CA ALA A 225 -18.04 -2.91 -17.38
C ALA A 225 -17.82 -1.40 -17.60
N ILE A 226 -16.68 -0.86 -17.17
CA ILE A 226 -16.43 0.59 -17.28
C ILE A 226 -16.24 1.03 -18.74
N ARG A 227 -15.69 0.18 -19.60
CA ARG A 227 -15.64 0.42 -21.06
C ARG A 227 -17.03 0.51 -21.67
N ARG A 228 -17.92 -0.43 -21.36
CA ARG A 228 -19.31 -0.44 -21.87
C ARG A 228 -20.06 0.81 -21.43
N GLU A 229 -19.94 1.20 -20.16
CA GLU A 229 -20.54 2.42 -19.63
C GLU A 229 -20.04 3.69 -20.35
N ALA A 230 -18.77 3.71 -20.77
CA ALA A 230 -18.18 4.80 -21.53
C ALA A 230 -18.44 4.73 -23.05
N GLY A 231 -19.19 3.73 -23.54
CA GLY A 231 -19.46 3.53 -24.97
C GLY A 231 -18.25 3.01 -25.76
N ILE A 232 -17.22 2.49 -25.08
CA ILE A 232 -16.03 1.91 -25.72
C ILE A 232 -16.35 0.44 -26.09
N PRO A 233 -16.18 0.03 -27.35
CA PRO A 233 -16.38 -1.36 -27.76
C PRO A 233 -15.52 -2.31 -26.92
N VAL A 234 -16.11 -3.44 -26.50
CA VAL A 234 -15.40 -4.51 -25.80
C VAL A 234 -15.29 -5.68 -26.76
N ASP A 235 -14.09 -5.93 -27.28
CA ASP A 235 -13.82 -7.11 -28.06
C ASP A 235 -14.00 -8.35 -27.18
N SER A 236 -14.73 -9.34 -27.68
CA SER A 236 -15.03 -10.59 -26.97
C SER A 236 -13.81 -11.53 -26.85
N GLY A 237 -12.60 -11.01 -27.04
CA GLY A 237 -11.36 -11.77 -27.23
C GLY A 237 -10.50 -11.99 -25.99
N PHE A 238 -10.81 -11.38 -24.84
CA PHE A 238 -10.12 -11.69 -23.58
C PHE A 238 -10.57 -13.08 -23.08
N LYS A 239 -9.92 -14.12 -23.59
CA LYS A 239 -9.99 -15.46 -22.99
C LYS A 239 -9.08 -15.46 -21.77
N VAL A 240 -9.72 -15.59 -20.60
CA VAL A 240 -9.08 -15.96 -19.32
C VAL A 240 -8.30 -17.26 -19.50
#